data_AF-A0A4V3C3K1-F1
#
_entry.id   AF-A0A4V3C3K1-F1
#
_cell.length_a   1.000
_cell.length_b   1.000
_cell.length_c   1.000
_cell.angle_alpha   90.00
_cell.angle_beta   90.00
_cell.angle_gamma   90.00
#
_symmetry.space_group_name_H-M   'P 1'
#
loop_
_entity.id
_entity.type
_entity.pdbx_description
1 polymer ?
#
loop_
_entity_poly.entity_id
_entity_poly.type
_entity_poly.pdbx_seq_one_letter_code
_entity_poly.pdbx_strand_id
1 'polypeptide(L)'
;MKSNISYVLQHLVNVLKVKVTTSTILAEVHGHPNFPSISTISYVLDKWKMPNGAYKVNTADLSEIPCPFIAQLYSRNGEFVLVQSVSSEHIAVSNDQYVHHSFTIQEFDEMFSGNILLAQSDEYSGEAAFAKKVLLQRIQTLKLPFFISSIICFLIFQIGGDRDVHFSYLALIVLKSMGLIISCILLLHQIDSKNPWIKKVCAQNDVIDCDTILTSKASRVFDFLSWSEVGFFYFAGSCLLLIFPKGENINRILFWLTLFCLPYTFYSIYFQALIARKWCVFCCAIQLIFWLEFVAMCTTDLFQPFAPNISSLVYAMAIFSLPISFWIVFKPILIASTELPAIKMQMIQSKYDDDYFWHLISKQAKYGLLSDKKSFIIGDPKLEHTVTMVANLTCPPCANAYTKLIDVYRSSESFKIQFIFGAGKKDDLKIQLAAHLMSMCRSYSDEEILDALGNWYKHVEKGYNRWSKNYPAEITTSDYEHVNLQYYWSEIANVTHTPAFYINGSPLPTTYHVEELTYFL
;
A
#
# COMPACT_ATOMS: atom_id res chain seq x y z
N MET A 1 3.71 -3.41 -12.78
CA MET A 1 2.78 -3.68 -13.89
C MET A 1 1.36 -3.63 -13.35
N LYS A 2 0.41 -3.05 -14.10
CA LYS A 2 -1.01 -3.11 -13.71
C LYS A 2 -1.53 -4.53 -13.99
N SER A 3 -2.26 -5.13 -13.06
CA SER A 3 -2.93 -6.42 -13.26
C SER A 3 -4.18 -6.26 -14.13
N ASN A 4 -4.61 -7.34 -14.80
CA ASN A 4 -5.84 -7.38 -15.61
C ASN A 4 -7.06 -6.88 -14.82
N ILE A 5 -7.29 -7.39 -13.60
CA ILE A 5 -8.37 -6.92 -12.69
C ILE A 5 -8.29 -5.41 -12.44
N SER A 6 -7.09 -4.88 -12.17
CA SER A 6 -6.92 -3.44 -11.90
C SER A 6 -7.27 -2.59 -13.12
N TYR A 7 -7.00 -3.08 -14.32
CA TYR A 7 -7.36 -2.39 -15.57
C TYR A 7 -8.88 -2.42 -15.78
N VAL A 8 -9.51 -3.59 -15.65
CA VAL A 8 -10.94 -3.78 -15.82
C VAL A 8 -11.74 -2.94 -14.82
N LEU A 9 -11.37 -2.95 -13.53
CA LEU A 9 -11.99 -2.11 -12.50
C LEU A 9 -11.79 -0.63 -12.76
N GLN A 10 -10.60 -0.21 -13.22
CA GLN A 10 -10.35 1.18 -13.58
C GLN A 10 -11.29 1.63 -14.70
N HIS A 11 -11.51 0.80 -15.73
CA HIS A 11 -12.45 1.11 -16.79
C HIS A 11 -13.89 1.10 -16.33
N LEU A 12 -14.32 0.12 -15.53
CA LEU A 12 -15.67 0.03 -14.99
C LEU A 12 -16.03 1.30 -14.21
N VAL A 13 -15.18 1.70 -13.26
CA VAL A 13 -15.36 2.90 -12.43
C VAL A 13 -15.41 4.17 -13.29
N ASN A 14 -14.60 4.26 -14.35
CA ASN A 14 -14.62 5.40 -15.26
C ASN A 14 -15.92 5.47 -16.06
N VAL A 15 -16.40 4.34 -16.59
CA VAL A 15 -17.67 4.27 -17.35
C VAL A 15 -18.86 4.60 -16.46
N LEU A 16 -18.86 4.08 -15.22
CA LEU A 16 -19.87 4.38 -14.20
C LEU A 16 -19.67 5.74 -13.51
N LYS A 17 -18.64 6.51 -13.90
CA LYS A 17 -18.31 7.85 -13.36
C LYS A 17 -18.14 7.89 -11.85
N VAL A 18 -17.67 6.80 -11.26
CA VAL A 18 -17.45 6.70 -9.81
C VAL A 18 -16.12 7.36 -9.46
N LYS A 19 -16.11 8.14 -8.37
CA LYS A 19 -14.95 8.92 -7.94
C LYS A 19 -13.97 8.05 -7.17
N VAL A 20 -13.07 7.36 -7.88
CA VAL A 20 -11.98 6.57 -7.28
C VAL A 20 -10.65 6.82 -8.02
N THR A 21 -9.57 7.04 -7.26
CA THR A 21 -8.22 7.22 -7.79
C THR A 21 -7.58 5.89 -8.19
N THR A 22 -6.81 5.88 -9.28
CA THR A 22 -6.10 4.68 -9.76
C THR A 22 -5.17 4.08 -8.71
N SER A 23 -4.55 4.92 -7.87
CA SER A 23 -3.71 4.45 -6.76
C SER A 23 -4.49 3.67 -5.72
N THR A 24 -5.73 4.07 -5.42
CA THR A 24 -6.61 3.33 -4.50
C THR A 24 -7.04 2.02 -5.13
N ILE A 25 -7.43 2.01 -6.41
CA ILE A 25 -7.78 0.76 -7.12
C ILE A 25 -6.63 -0.25 -7.00
N LEU A 26 -5.41 0.17 -7.32
CA LEU A 26 -4.24 -0.70 -7.21
C LEU A 26 -3.99 -1.15 -5.77
N ALA A 27 -4.08 -0.26 -4.78
CA ALA A 27 -3.83 -0.61 -3.39
C ALA A 27 -4.86 -1.59 -2.83
N GLU A 28 -6.14 -1.45 -3.17
CA GLU A 28 -7.23 -2.28 -2.67
C GLU A 28 -7.28 -3.64 -3.38
N VAL A 29 -7.13 -3.67 -4.71
CA VAL A 29 -7.10 -4.91 -5.48
C VAL A 29 -5.92 -5.78 -5.08
N HIS A 30 -4.73 -5.18 -4.93
CA HIS A 30 -3.54 -5.92 -4.49
C HIS A 30 -3.55 -6.18 -2.97
N GLY A 31 -4.41 -5.51 -2.21
CA GLY A 31 -4.58 -5.69 -0.77
C GLY A 31 -5.62 -6.75 -0.42
N HIS A 32 -6.24 -7.41 -1.40
CA HIS A 32 -7.24 -8.44 -1.13
C HIS A 32 -6.58 -9.84 -1.06
N PRO A 33 -6.97 -10.69 -0.08
CA PRO A 33 -6.39 -12.02 0.11
C PRO A 33 -6.54 -12.93 -1.11
N ASN A 34 -7.74 -12.94 -1.67
CA ASN A 34 -8.12 -13.84 -2.77
C ASN A 34 -7.77 -13.28 -4.15
N PHE A 35 -6.86 -12.31 -4.24
CA PHE A 35 -6.40 -11.80 -5.53
C PHE A 35 -5.64 -12.90 -6.31
N PRO A 36 -5.94 -13.16 -7.60
CA PRO A 36 -6.93 -12.52 -8.48
C PRO A 36 -8.23 -13.34 -8.64
N SER A 37 -9.37 -12.84 -8.14
CA SER A 37 -10.68 -13.52 -8.23
C SER A 37 -11.85 -12.55 -8.40
N ILE A 38 -13.01 -13.06 -8.82
CA ILE A 38 -14.24 -12.26 -8.93
C ILE A 38 -14.73 -11.75 -7.57
N SER A 39 -14.44 -12.47 -6.48
CA SER A 39 -14.72 -12.02 -5.11
C SER A 39 -13.85 -10.83 -4.72
N THR A 40 -12.62 -10.73 -5.23
CA THR A 40 -11.78 -9.53 -5.07
C THR A 40 -12.43 -8.31 -5.71
N ILE A 41 -13.03 -8.48 -6.90
CA ILE A 41 -13.74 -7.40 -7.61
C ILE A 41 -14.97 -6.97 -6.80
N SER A 42 -15.80 -7.92 -6.38
CA SER A 42 -17.00 -7.69 -5.57
C SER A 42 -16.69 -6.95 -4.26
N TYR A 43 -15.71 -7.44 -3.50
CA TYR A 43 -15.28 -6.81 -2.24
C TYR A 43 -14.82 -5.36 -2.43
N VAL A 44 -14.01 -5.10 -3.46
CA VAL A 44 -13.51 -3.75 -3.73
C VAL A 44 -14.65 -2.79 -4.10
N LEU A 45 -15.66 -3.28 -4.82
CA LEU A 45 -16.87 -2.52 -5.15
C LEU A 45 -17.72 -2.24 -3.90
N ASP A 46 -17.90 -3.22 -3.01
CA ASP A 46 -18.61 -3.04 -1.74
C ASP A 46 -17.96 -1.96 -0.86
N LYS A 47 -16.63 -1.94 -0.82
CA LYS A 47 -15.87 -0.90 -0.10
C LYS A 47 -16.11 0.51 -0.64
N TRP A 48 -16.42 0.63 -1.92
CA TRP A 48 -16.80 1.89 -2.57
C TRP A 48 -18.32 2.10 -2.60
N LYS A 49 -19.08 1.28 -1.86
CA LYS A 49 -20.54 1.33 -1.75
C LYS A 49 -21.24 1.17 -3.11
N MET A 50 -20.66 0.36 -3.98
CA MET A 50 -21.24 0.04 -5.29
C MET A 50 -22.00 -1.29 -5.20
N PRO A 51 -23.34 -1.29 -5.26
CA PRO A 51 -24.11 -2.52 -5.31
C PRO A 51 -23.67 -3.38 -6.49
N ASN A 52 -23.33 -4.63 -6.21
CA ASN A 52 -22.82 -5.56 -7.21
C ASN A 52 -23.36 -6.97 -6.98
N GLY A 53 -23.29 -7.81 -8.02
CA GLY A 53 -23.70 -9.20 -7.95
C GLY A 53 -23.03 -10.04 -9.02
N ALA A 54 -22.59 -11.24 -8.66
CA ALA A 54 -22.03 -12.22 -9.57
C ALA A 54 -23.11 -13.21 -10.02
N TYR A 55 -23.19 -13.47 -11.32
CA TYR A 55 -24.22 -14.33 -11.92
C TYR A 55 -23.58 -15.31 -12.90
N LYS A 56 -24.20 -16.48 -13.02
CA LYS A 56 -23.87 -17.46 -14.05
C LYS A 56 -24.88 -17.37 -15.17
N VAL A 57 -24.43 -17.08 -16.38
CA VAL A 57 -25.29 -16.75 -17.52
C VAL A 57 -24.73 -17.41 -18.78
N ASN A 58 -25.62 -17.77 -19.71
CA ASN A 58 -25.23 -18.29 -21.02
C ASN A 58 -25.02 -17.14 -22.01
N THR A 59 -24.26 -17.38 -23.07
CA THR A 59 -24.02 -16.37 -24.12
C THR A 59 -25.28 -15.85 -24.79
N ALA A 60 -26.30 -16.69 -24.93
CA ALA A 60 -27.59 -16.32 -25.51
C ALA A 60 -28.31 -15.21 -24.73
N ASP A 61 -28.12 -15.15 -23.41
CA ASP A 61 -28.84 -14.21 -22.54
C ASP A 61 -28.06 -12.89 -22.36
N LEU A 62 -26.84 -12.78 -22.89
CA LEU A 62 -25.99 -11.59 -22.73
C LEU A 62 -26.59 -10.32 -23.31
N SER A 63 -27.47 -10.44 -24.32
CA SER A 63 -28.17 -9.29 -24.92
C SER A 63 -29.22 -8.67 -23.99
N GLU A 64 -29.70 -9.40 -22.99
CA GLU A 64 -30.70 -8.93 -22.03
C GLU A 64 -30.06 -8.27 -20.80
N ILE A 65 -28.74 -8.40 -20.66
CA ILE A 65 -28.00 -7.92 -19.48
C ILE A 65 -27.64 -6.44 -19.64
N PRO A 66 -27.92 -5.60 -18.62
CA PRO A 66 -27.55 -4.19 -18.68
C PRO A 66 -26.03 -4.02 -18.71
N CYS A 67 -25.55 -3.23 -19.66
CA CYS A 67 -24.14 -2.84 -19.76
C CYS A 67 -23.84 -1.58 -18.91
N PRO A 68 -22.61 -1.41 -18.39
CA PRO A 68 -21.45 -2.31 -18.52
C PRO A 68 -21.42 -3.43 -17.47
N PHE A 69 -20.85 -4.58 -17.81
CA PHE A 69 -20.62 -5.69 -16.88
C PHE A 69 -19.25 -6.32 -17.09
N ILE A 70 -18.73 -6.98 -16.06
CA ILE A 70 -17.47 -7.72 -16.14
C ILE A 70 -17.77 -9.17 -16.50
N ALA A 71 -17.07 -9.72 -17.47
CA ALA A 71 -17.15 -11.14 -17.83
C ALA A 71 -15.80 -11.83 -17.55
N GLN A 72 -15.85 -13.07 -17.11
CA GLN A 72 -14.67 -13.92 -16.93
C GLN A 72 -14.48 -14.83 -18.16
N LEU A 73 -13.24 -14.94 -18.63
CA LEU A 73 -12.86 -15.79 -19.76
C LEU A 73 -12.12 -17.05 -19.29
N TYR A 74 -12.19 -18.14 -20.06
CA TYR A 74 -11.37 -19.34 -19.84
C TYR A 74 -9.89 -19.13 -20.19
N SER A 75 -9.60 -18.13 -21.02
CA SER A 75 -8.24 -17.84 -21.46
C SER A 75 -7.34 -17.41 -20.28
N ARG A 76 -6.10 -17.91 -20.28
CA ARG A 76 -5.00 -17.51 -19.38
C ARG A 76 -5.36 -17.40 -17.90
N ASN A 77 -5.76 -18.53 -17.29
CA ASN A 77 -5.96 -18.60 -15.84
C ASN A 77 -7.12 -17.74 -15.31
N GLY A 78 -8.16 -17.49 -16.12
CA GLY A 78 -9.38 -16.81 -15.68
C GLY A 78 -9.33 -15.28 -15.80
N GLU A 79 -8.85 -14.75 -16.93
CA GLU A 79 -8.81 -13.30 -17.19
C GLU A 79 -10.21 -12.66 -17.17
N PHE A 80 -10.28 -11.38 -16.82
CA PHE A 80 -11.50 -10.59 -16.83
C PHE A 80 -11.52 -9.58 -17.99
N VAL A 81 -12.71 -9.32 -18.51
CA VAL A 81 -12.96 -8.29 -19.53
C VAL A 81 -14.15 -7.43 -19.13
N LEU A 82 -14.11 -6.15 -19.47
CA LEU A 82 -15.27 -5.26 -19.34
C LEU A 82 -16.07 -5.30 -20.64
N VAL A 83 -17.31 -5.78 -20.57
CA VAL A 83 -18.26 -5.71 -21.68
C VAL A 83 -18.97 -4.36 -21.63
N GLN A 84 -18.87 -3.59 -22.72
CA GLN A 84 -19.39 -2.22 -22.80
C GLN A 84 -20.68 -2.12 -23.61
N SER A 85 -20.85 -2.98 -24.61
CA SER A 85 -22.07 -3.07 -25.41
C SER A 85 -22.20 -4.46 -26.03
N VAL A 86 -23.43 -4.97 -26.02
CA VAL A 86 -23.82 -6.21 -26.70
C VAL A 86 -24.81 -5.85 -27.81
N SER A 87 -24.52 -6.27 -29.04
CA SER A 87 -25.41 -6.15 -30.20
C SER A 87 -25.82 -7.55 -30.68
N SER A 88 -26.67 -7.64 -31.71
CA SER A 88 -27.14 -8.93 -32.24
C SER A 88 -26.05 -9.81 -32.85
N GLU A 89 -24.91 -9.24 -33.27
CA GLU A 89 -23.82 -9.98 -33.92
C GLU A 89 -22.46 -9.79 -33.23
N HIS A 90 -22.29 -8.70 -32.48
CA HIS A 90 -20.99 -8.31 -31.91
C HIS A 90 -21.05 -7.91 -30.44
N ILE A 91 -19.95 -8.18 -29.72
CA ILE A 91 -19.73 -7.81 -28.32
C ILE A 91 -18.47 -6.96 -28.24
N ALA A 92 -18.60 -5.74 -27.72
CA ALA A 92 -17.48 -4.83 -27.51
C ALA A 92 -16.90 -5.00 -26.10
N VAL A 93 -15.60 -5.29 -26.02
CA VAL A 93 -14.91 -5.56 -24.77
C VAL A 93 -13.63 -4.73 -24.62
N SER A 94 -13.25 -4.47 -23.36
CA SER A 94 -11.99 -3.82 -23.02
C SER A 94 -11.28 -4.52 -21.85
N ASN A 95 -9.97 -4.72 -21.97
CA ASN A 95 -9.07 -5.20 -20.93
C ASN A 95 -7.63 -4.66 -21.13
N ASP A 96 -6.66 -5.16 -20.39
CA ASP A 96 -5.26 -4.71 -20.45
C ASP A 96 -4.58 -4.89 -21.83
N GLN A 97 -5.13 -5.74 -22.70
CA GLN A 97 -4.64 -6.01 -24.07
C GLN A 97 -5.53 -5.41 -25.16
N TYR A 98 -6.84 -5.44 -24.93
CA TYR A 98 -7.87 -5.02 -25.87
C TYR A 98 -8.45 -3.67 -25.43
N VAL A 99 -8.40 -2.68 -26.32
CA VAL A 99 -9.08 -1.39 -26.10
C VAL A 99 -10.24 -1.33 -27.08
N HIS A 100 -11.47 -1.41 -26.59
CA HIS A 100 -12.69 -1.40 -27.42
C HIS A 100 -12.65 -2.41 -28.58
N HIS A 101 -12.20 -3.63 -28.30
CA HIS A 101 -12.16 -4.68 -29.33
C HIS A 101 -13.55 -5.32 -29.48
N SER A 102 -13.96 -5.59 -30.72
CA SER A 102 -15.27 -6.16 -31.03
C SER A 102 -15.10 -7.60 -31.44
N PHE A 103 -15.62 -8.52 -30.65
CA PHE A 103 -15.70 -9.95 -30.99
C PHE A 103 -17.07 -10.25 -31.62
N THR A 104 -17.13 -11.26 -32.49
CA THR A 104 -18.41 -11.88 -32.83
C THR A 104 -18.95 -12.67 -31.62
N ILE A 105 -20.27 -12.88 -31.55
CA ILE A 105 -20.86 -13.69 -30.46
C ILE A 105 -20.26 -15.11 -30.43
N GLN A 106 -20.00 -15.70 -31.60
CA GLN A 106 -19.40 -17.03 -31.73
C GLN A 106 -17.98 -17.07 -31.15
N GLU A 107 -17.12 -16.12 -31.50
CA GLU A 107 -15.76 -16.02 -30.96
C GLU A 107 -15.76 -15.80 -29.44
N PHE A 108 -16.73 -15.01 -28.93
CA PHE A 108 -16.84 -14.76 -27.50
C PHE A 108 -17.31 -16.01 -26.73
N ASP A 109 -18.25 -16.77 -27.28
CA ASP A 109 -18.78 -18.01 -26.68
C ASP A 109 -17.70 -19.05 -26.43
N GLU A 110 -16.76 -19.21 -27.36
CA GLU A 110 -15.62 -20.13 -27.21
C GLU A 110 -14.69 -19.76 -26.04
N MET A 111 -14.64 -18.48 -25.67
CA MET A 111 -13.76 -17.97 -24.62
C MET A 111 -14.47 -17.68 -23.30
N PHE A 112 -15.79 -17.58 -23.29
CA PHE A 112 -16.57 -17.11 -22.16
C PHE A 112 -16.80 -18.21 -21.12
N SER A 113 -16.51 -17.91 -19.85
CA SER A 113 -16.60 -18.90 -18.77
C SER A 113 -18.01 -19.12 -18.21
N GLY A 114 -18.98 -18.31 -18.62
CA GLY A 114 -20.33 -18.29 -18.06
C GLY A 114 -20.49 -17.40 -16.83
N ASN A 115 -19.41 -16.85 -16.27
CA ASN A 115 -19.48 -16.01 -15.07
C ASN A 115 -19.42 -14.52 -15.43
N ILE A 116 -20.36 -13.74 -14.91
CA ILE A 116 -20.38 -12.27 -15.02
C ILE A 116 -20.49 -11.61 -13.65
N LEU A 117 -20.08 -10.35 -13.56
CA LEU A 117 -20.30 -9.48 -12.43
C LEU A 117 -20.94 -8.17 -12.91
N LEU A 118 -22.12 -7.88 -12.37
CA LEU A 118 -22.84 -6.64 -12.56
C LEU A 118 -22.54 -5.69 -11.41
N ALA A 119 -22.37 -4.41 -11.73
CA ALA A 119 -22.15 -3.37 -10.75
C ALA A 119 -22.94 -2.11 -11.13
N GLN A 120 -23.52 -1.46 -10.12
CA GLN A 120 -24.23 -0.20 -10.27
C GLN A 120 -23.57 0.87 -9.40
N SER A 121 -23.80 2.13 -9.77
CA SER A 121 -23.33 3.29 -9.01
C SER A 121 -24.52 4.15 -8.59
N ASP A 122 -24.51 4.58 -7.34
CA ASP A 122 -25.45 5.54 -6.76
C ASP A 122 -24.73 6.85 -6.35
N GLU A 123 -25.45 7.80 -5.74
CA GLU A 123 -24.87 9.07 -5.28
C GLU A 123 -23.87 8.91 -4.11
N TYR A 124 -23.91 7.77 -3.42
CA TYR A 124 -23.04 7.45 -2.29
C TYR A 124 -21.79 6.65 -2.70
N SER A 125 -21.75 6.22 -3.96
CA SER A 125 -20.66 5.42 -4.54
C SER A 125 -19.41 6.26 -4.74
N GLY A 126 -18.28 5.74 -4.24
CA GLY A 126 -16.96 6.36 -4.42
C GLY A 126 -16.10 6.33 -3.17
N GLU A 127 -14.86 6.75 -3.32
CA GLU A 127 -13.91 6.71 -2.20
C GLU A 127 -14.03 7.92 -1.28
N ALA A 128 -13.89 7.68 0.02
CA ALA A 128 -13.77 8.74 1.01
C ALA A 128 -12.52 9.61 0.74
N ALA A 129 -12.67 10.93 0.86
CA ALA A 129 -11.60 11.92 0.67
C ALA A 129 -10.92 11.91 -0.73
N PHE A 130 -11.68 11.59 -1.78
CA PHE A 130 -11.23 11.58 -3.19
C PHE A 130 -10.37 12.80 -3.57
N ALA A 131 -10.80 14.03 -3.26
CA ALA A 131 -10.07 15.25 -3.64
C ALA A 131 -8.64 15.32 -3.07
N LYS A 132 -8.43 14.88 -1.82
CA LYS A 132 -7.11 14.84 -1.18
C LYS A 132 -6.20 13.80 -1.83
N LYS A 133 -6.76 12.65 -2.19
CA LYS A 133 -6.01 11.57 -2.85
C LYS A 133 -5.64 11.93 -4.29
N VAL A 134 -6.54 12.58 -5.04
CA VAL A 134 -6.25 13.11 -6.38
C VAL A 134 -5.09 14.11 -6.34
N LEU A 135 -5.08 15.01 -5.36
CA LEU A 135 -3.98 15.98 -5.19
C LEU A 135 -2.65 15.25 -4.95
N LEU A 136 -2.60 14.28 -4.05
CA LEU A 136 -1.40 13.49 -3.76
C LEU A 136 -0.93 12.70 -4.99
N GLN A 137 -1.85 12.09 -5.73
CA GLN A 137 -1.54 11.35 -6.96
C GLN A 137 -0.98 12.28 -8.05
N ARG A 138 -1.57 13.47 -8.23
CA ARG A 138 -1.07 14.49 -9.16
C ARG A 138 0.33 14.96 -8.77
N ILE A 139 0.56 15.25 -7.49
CA ILE A 139 1.88 15.63 -6.98
C ILE A 139 2.91 14.54 -7.30
N GLN A 140 2.58 13.26 -7.03
CA GLN A 140 3.48 12.14 -7.31
C GLN A 140 3.80 11.97 -8.81
N THR A 141 2.81 12.16 -9.68
CA THR A 141 2.99 12.02 -11.14
C THR A 141 3.74 13.22 -11.73
N LEU A 142 3.59 14.40 -11.14
CA LEU A 142 4.26 15.63 -11.55
C LEU A 142 5.70 15.75 -11.05
N LYS A 143 6.19 14.87 -10.15
CA LYS A 143 7.57 14.94 -9.63
C LYS A 143 8.61 14.90 -10.74
N LEU A 144 8.47 13.99 -11.70
CA LEU A 144 9.42 13.82 -12.79
C LEU A 144 9.38 14.97 -13.82
N PRO A 145 8.22 15.40 -14.37
CA PRO A 145 8.19 16.54 -15.27
C PRO A 145 8.53 17.85 -14.58
N PHE A 146 8.22 18.02 -13.29
CA PHE A 146 8.68 19.18 -12.50
C PHE A 146 10.19 19.18 -12.33
N PHE A 147 10.81 18.03 -12.04
CA PHE A 147 12.26 17.89 -11.95
C PHE A 147 12.94 18.22 -13.29
N ILE A 148 12.43 17.68 -14.40
CA ILE A 148 12.94 17.96 -15.75
C ILE A 148 12.74 19.45 -16.13
N SER A 149 11.55 20.00 -15.85
CA SER A 149 11.25 21.42 -16.09
C SER A 149 12.13 22.34 -15.25
N SER A 150 12.45 21.95 -14.01
CA SER A 150 13.38 22.68 -13.14
C SER A 150 14.79 22.67 -13.72
N ILE A 151 15.25 21.55 -14.29
CA ILE A 151 16.56 21.45 -14.97
C ILE A 151 16.57 22.32 -16.23
N ILE A 152 15.50 22.33 -17.01
CA ILE A 152 15.41 23.15 -18.24
C ILE A 152 15.36 24.65 -17.91
N CYS A 153 14.50 25.04 -16.97
CA CYS A 153 14.42 26.43 -16.50
C CYS A 153 15.74 26.90 -15.89
N PHE A 154 16.42 25.99 -15.19
CA PHE A 154 17.78 26.18 -14.69
C PHE A 154 18.80 26.46 -15.80
N LEU A 155 18.80 25.68 -16.89
CA LEU A 155 19.67 25.90 -18.05
C LEU A 155 19.37 27.25 -18.73
N ILE A 156 18.10 27.67 -18.79
CA ILE A 156 17.69 28.95 -19.38
C ILE A 156 18.12 30.14 -18.53
N PHE A 157 17.96 30.07 -17.20
CA PHE A 157 18.42 31.12 -16.27
C PHE A 157 19.93 31.39 -16.38
N GLN A 158 20.72 30.35 -16.65
CA GLN A 158 22.17 30.46 -16.81
C GLN A 158 22.60 31.17 -18.10
N ILE A 159 21.76 31.17 -19.13
CA ILE A 159 22.03 31.83 -20.42
C ILE A 159 21.64 33.32 -20.37
N GLY A 160 20.70 33.71 -19.49
CA GLY A 160 20.14 35.07 -19.43
C GLY A 160 20.88 36.09 -18.56
N GLY A 161 22.05 35.77 -18.00
CA GLY A 161 22.84 36.73 -17.20
C GLY A 161 23.83 37.52 -18.06
N ASP A 162 23.99 38.82 -17.80
CA ASP A 162 25.05 39.69 -18.33
C ASP A 162 26.44 39.24 -17.82
N ARG A 163 26.89 38.06 -18.24
CA ARG A 163 28.22 37.53 -17.96
C ARG A 163 28.97 37.45 -19.28
N ASP A 164 30.24 37.84 -19.30
CA ASP A 164 31.14 37.57 -20.43
C ASP A 164 31.34 36.05 -20.55
N VAL A 165 30.48 35.39 -21.34
CA VAL A 165 30.43 33.94 -21.43
C VAL A 165 31.58 33.47 -22.33
N HIS A 166 32.75 33.23 -21.73
CA HIS A 166 33.81 32.48 -22.41
C HIS A 166 33.32 31.07 -22.75
N PHE A 167 33.67 30.58 -23.94
CA PHE A 167 33.28 29.25 -24.45
C PHE A 167 33.62 28.11 -23.46
N SER A 168 34.75 28.22 -22.77
CA SER A 168 35.19 27.27 -21.73
C SER A 168 34.24 27.21 -20.53
N TYR A 169 33.70 28.35 -20.10
CA TYR A 169 32.74 28.42 -18.99
C TYR A 169 31.39 27.77 -19.36
N LEU A 170 30.92 28.02 -20.59
CA LEU A 170 29.71 27.37 -21.11
C LEU A 170 29.90 25.85 -21.24
N ALA A 171 31.05 25.41 -21.77
CA ALA A 171 31.40 24.00 -21.86
C ALA A 171 31.40 23.32 -20.48
N LEU A 172 31.95 23.97 -19.46
CA LEU A 172 31.95 23.45 -18.08
C LEU A 172 30.53 23.32 -17.51
N ILE A 173 29.66 24.30 -17.72
CA ILE A 173 28.27 24.21 -17.27
C ILE A 173 27.55 23.00 -17.91
N VAL A 174 27.73 22.80 -19.21
CA VAL A 174 27.11 21.67 -19.93
C VAL A 174 27.63 20.33 -19.38
N LEU A 175 28.95 20.18 -19.26
CA LEU A 175 29.56 18.96 -18.73
C LEU A 175 29.11 18.66 -17.30
N LYS A 176 29.07 19.67 -16.43
CA LYS A 176 28.60 19.56 -15.04
C LYS A 176 27.14 19.15 -14.96
N SER A 177 26.30 19.72 -15.83
CA SER A 177 24.87 19.39 -15.91
C SER A 177 24.67 17.95 -16.40
N MET A 178 25.43 17.50 -17.41
CA MET A 178 25.41 16.12 -17.88
C MET A 178 25.85 15.14 -16.79
N GLY A 179 26.93 15.45 -16.07
CA GLY A 179 27.40 14.64 -14.94
C GLY A 179 26.39 14.60 -13.79
N LEU A 180 25.70 15.71 -13.51
CA LEU A 180 24.62 15.74 -12.52
C LEU A 180 23.45 14.85 -12.93
N ILE A 181 23.03 14.90 -14.21
CA ILE A 181 21.95 14.04 -14.72
C ILE A 181 22.32 12.56 -14.60
N ILE A 182 23.52 12.19 -15.03
CA ILE A 182 23.97 10.79 -15.00
C ILE A 182 24.14 10.30 -13.55
N SER A 183 24.67 11.12 -12.65
CA SER A 183 24.76 10.76 -11.22
C SER A 183 23.38 10.62 -10.56
N CYS A 184 22.40 11.45 -10.92
CA CYS A 184 21.01 11.26 -10.49
C CYS A 184 20.44 9.92 -10.99
N ILE A 185 20.70 9.55 -12.24
CA ILE A 185 20.26 8.26 -12.80
C ILE A 185 20.90 7.10 -12.04
N LEU A 186 22.21 7.17 -11.74
CA LEU A 186 22.91 6.16 -10.94
C LEU A 186 22.33 6.03 -9.53
N LEU A 187 21.99 7.14 -8.87
CA LEU A 187 21.34 7.11 -7.56
C LEU A 187 19.94 6.51 -7.60
N LEU A 188 19.14 6.86 -8.60
CA LEU A 188 17.81 6.26 -8.81
C LEU A 188 17.91 4.76 -9.06
N HIS A 189 18.89 4.31 -9.84
CA HIS A 189 19.12 2.89 -10.09
C HIS A 189 19.56 2.12 -8.84
N GLN A 190 20.39 2.75 -7.99
CA GLN A 190 20.81 2.17 -6.71
C GLN A 190 19.63 1.98 -5.74
N ILE A 191 18.62 2.84 -5.78
CA ILE A 191 17.42 2.77 -4.92
C ILE A 191 16.34 1.85 -5.53
N ASP A 192 16.11 1.94 -6.84
CA ASP A 192 15.13 1.14 -7.57
C ASP A 192 15.76 0.50 -8.81
N SER A 193 16.39 -0.67 -8.60
CA SER A 193 16.98 -1.47 -9.67
C SER A 193 15.94 -2.06 -10.62
N LYS A 194 14.65 -2.02 -10.27
CA LYS A 194 13.56 -2.60 -11.08
C LYS A 194 12.99 -1.64 -12.12
N ASN A 195 13.48 -0.40 -12.20
CA ASN A 195 12.97 0.58 -13.15
C ASN A 195 13.16 0.12 -14.62
N PRO A 196 12.07 -0.08 -15.40
CA PRO A 196 12.14 -0.62 -16.76
C PRO A 196 12.96 0.25 -17.73
N TRP A 197 12.96 1.57 -17.54
CA TRP A 197 13.70 2.49 -18.41
C TRP A 197 15.21 2.35 -18.24
N ILE A 198 15.65 2.20 -17.00
CA ILE A 198 17.08 2.05 -16.69
C ILE A 198 17.57 0.67 -17.16
N LYS A 199 16.78 -0.39 -16.93
CA LYS A 199 17.12 -1.74 -17.38
C LYS A 199 17.32 -1.84 -18.89
N LYS A 200 16.52 -1.14 -19.70
CA LYS A 200 16.71 -1.14 -21.17
C LYS A 200 18.08 -0.63 -21.61
N VAL A 201 18.66 0.32 -20.88
CA VAL A 201 19.99 0.89 -21.18
C VAL A 201 21.10 0.08 -20.50
N CYS A 202 20.87 -0.39 -19.29
CA CYS A 202 21.88 -1.05 -18.46
C CYS A 202 21.98 -2.57 -18.63
N ALA A 203 21.00 -3.24 -19.23
CA ALA A 203 20.98 -4.70 -19.41
C ALA A 203 20.67 -5.06 -20.87
N GLN A 204 21.36 -4.41 -21.81
CA GLN A 204 21.15 -4.61 -23.24
C GLN A 204 21.77 -5.93 -23.74
N ASN A 205 22.85 -6.41 -23.12
CA ASN A 205 23.59 -7.63 -23.46
C ASN A 205 24.27 -8.21 -22.20
N ASP A 206 24.67 -9.48 -22.22
CA ASP A 206 25.31 -10.16 -21.08
C ASP A 206 26.59 -9.47 -20.56
N VAL A 207 27.24 -8.62 -21.36
CA VAL A 207 28.48 -7.91 -20.99
C VAL A 207 28.21 -6.55 -20.34
N ILE A 208 27.04 -5.94 -20.60
CA ILE A 208 26.65 -4.63 -20.09
C ILE A 208 25.69 -4.85 -18.93
N ASP A 209 26.16 -4.52 -17.72
CA ASP A 209 25.38 -4.71 -16.49
C ASP A 209 25.79 -3.68 -15.42
N CYS A 210 24.93 -2.68 -15.23
CA CYS A 210 25.11 -1.66 -14.21
C CYS A 210 24.83 -2.18 -12.78
N ASP A 211 23.91 -3.14 -12.63
CA ASP A 211 23.47 -3.66 -11.33
C ASP A 211 24.63 -4.37 -10.64
N THR A 212 25.35 -5.24 -11.37
CA THR A 212 26.53 -5.95 -10.84
C THR A 212 27.60 -4.99 -10.30
N ILE A 213 27.80 -3.85 -10.97
CA ILE A 213 28.81 -2.86 -10.55
C ILE A 213 28.32 -2.06 -9.35
N LEU A 214 27.09 -1.55 -9.39
CA LEU A 214 26.55 -0.67 -8.34
C LEU A 214 26.23 -1.40 -7.03
N THR A 215 25.94 -2.69 -7.07
CA THR A 215 25.65 -3.50 -5.87
C THR A 215 26.90 -4.16 -5.27
N SER A 216 28.03 -4.16 -5.99
CA SER A 216 29.28 -4.76 -5.52
C SER A 216 29.83 -4.08 -4.27
N LYS A 217 30.60 -4.81 -3.45
CA LYS A 217 31.28 -4.22 -2.28
C LYS A 217 32.22 -3.06 -2.68
N ALA A 218 32.82 -3.13 -3.86
CA ALA A 218 33.72 -2.10 -4.37
C ALA A 218 32.99 -0.80 -4.78
N SER A 219 31.65 -0.82 -4.90
CA SER A 219 30.84 0.36 -5.17
C SER A 219 30.66 1.27 -3.95
N ARG A 220 31.06 0.80 -2.76
CA ARG A 220 30.94 1.52 -1.49
C ARG A 220 32.30 2.13 -1.10
N VAL A 221 32.26 3.41 -0.73
CA VAL A 221 33.39 4.13 -0.13
C VAL A 221 33.46 3.81 1.37
N PHE A 222 32.30 3.85 2.01
CA PHE A 222 32.07 3.44 3.39
C PHE A 222 30.78 2.62 3.45
N ASP A 223 30.50 1.92 4.55
CA ASP A 223 29.27 1.13 4.68
C ASP A 223 28.00 1.95 4.48
N PHE A 224 28.04 3.25 4.79
CA PHE A 224 26.94 4.20 4.64
C PHE A 224 26.99 5.07 3.36
N LEU A 225 28.08 5.03 2.59
CA LEU A 225 28.35 5.95 1.48
C LEU A 225 28.81 5.21 0.20
N SER A 226 28.09 5.39 -0.91
CA SER A 226 28.45 4.82 -2.22
C SER A 226 29.20 5.80 -3.13
N TRP A 227 29.92 5.28 -4.12
CA TRP A 227 30.58 6.10 -5.15
C TRP A 227 29.57 6.89 -5.99
N SER A 228 28.35 6.38 -6.17
CA SER A 228 27.27 7.13 -6.85
C SER A 228 26.85 8.36 -6.05
N GLU A 229 26.80 8.26 -4.71
CA GLU A 229 26.51 9.39 -3.82
C GLU A 229 27.64 10.43 -3.86
N VAL A 230 28.90 9.98 -3.83
CA VAL A 230 30.06 10.88 -3.97
C VAL A 230 30.04 11.60 -5.33
N GLY A 231 29.73 10.90 -6.41
CA GLY A 231 29.58 11.49 -7.74
C GLY A 231 28.48 12.55 -7.77
N PHE A 232 27.33 12.28 -7.17
CA PHE A 232 26.25 13.27 -7.06
C PHE A 232 26.67 14.50 -6.25
N PHE A 233 27.32 14.32 -5.09
CA PHE A 233 27.80 15.45 -4.28
C PHE A 233 28.82 16.30 -5.03
N TYR A 234 29.71 15.66 -5.79
CA TYR A 234 30.65 16.35 -6.67
C TYR A 234 29.93 17.20 -7.71
N PHE A 235 29.08 16.59 -8.56
CA PHE A 235 28.44 17.31 -9.66
C PHE A 235 27.43 18.34 -9.17
N ALA A 236 26.64 18.04 -8.15
CA ALA A 236 25.66 18.99 -7.59
C ALA A 236 26.37 20.19 -6.92
N GLY A 237 27.38 19.93 -6.09
CA GLY A 237 28.11 20.99 -5.41
C GLY A 237 28.95 21.84 -6.35
N SER A 238 29.63 21.23 -7.33
CA SER A 238 30.38 21.96 -8.35
C SER A 238 29.48 22.75 -9.30
N CYS A 239 28.29 22.25 -9.63
CA CYS A 239 27.28 23.01 -10.37
C CYS A 239 26.80 24.22 -9.55
N LEU A 240 26.46 24.05 -8.26
CA LEU A 240 26.09 25.15 -7.36
C LEU A 240 27.17 26.22 -7.24
N LEU A 241 28.45 25.83 -7.18
CA LEU A 241 29.57 26.76 -7.19
C LEU A 241 29.67 27.59 -8.47
N LEU A 242 29.37 27.01 -9.64
CA LEU A 242 29.34 27.74 -10.92
C LEU A 242 28.12 28.66 -11.02
N ILE A 243 26.98 28.29 -10.42
CA ILE A 243 25.76 29.11 -10.44
C ILE A 243 25.93 30.36 -9.58
N PHE A 244 26.48 30.19 -8.38
CA PHE A 244 26.68 31.24 -7.40
C PHE A 244 28.18 31.52 -7.20
N PRO A 245 28.89 32.06 -8.21
CA PRO A 245 30.30 32.36 -8.05
C PRO A 245 30.44 33.55 -7.10
N LYS A 246 31.11 33.34 -5.96
CA LYS A 246 31.59 34.42 -5.07
C LYS A 246 33.11 34.32 -4.89
N GLY A 247 33.83 35.24 -5.52
CA GLY A 247 35.28 35.38 -5.42
C GLY A 247 36.03 34.87 -6.65
N GLU A 248 37.25 35.39 -6.84
CA GLU A 248 38.06 35.24 -8.05
C GLU A 248 38.72 33.84 -8.21
N ASN A 249 38.59 32.96 -7.22
CA ASN A 249 39.32 31.69 -7.16
C ASN A 249 38.47 30.42 -7.36
N ILE A 250 37.16 30.54 -7.67
CA ILE A 250 36.27 29.37 -7.74
C ILE A 250 36.66 28.39 -8.87
N ASN A 251 37.03 28.91 -10.04
CA ASN A 251 37.49 28.07 -11.15
C ASN A 251 38.75 27.26 -10.77
N ARG A 252 39.64 27.85 -9.95
CA ARG A 252 40.84 27.16 -9.44
C ARG A 252 40.47 26.04 -8.47
N ILE A 253 39.54 26.28 -7.55
CA ILE A 253 39.06 25.25 -6.61
C ILE A 253 38.45 24.08 -7.39
N LEU A 254 37.63 24.37 -8.41
CA LEU A 254 37.02 23.35 -9.26
C LEU A 254 38.06 22.57 -10.08
N PHE A 255 39.11 23.22 -10.59
CA PHE A 255 40.21 22.54 -11.28
C PHE A 255 40.90 21.52 -10.38
N TRP A 256 41.30 21.92 -9.17
CA TRP A 256 41.95 21.01 -8.22
C TRP A 256 41.05 19.87 -7.77
N LEU A 257 39.76 20.14 -7.53
CA LEU A 257 38.78 19.09 -7.23
C LEU A 257 38.68 18.07 -8.37
N THR A 258 38.62 18.54 -9.62
CA THR A 258 38.57 17.66 -10.80
C THR A 258 39.84 16.84 -10.96
N LEU A 259 41.01 17.46 -10.74
CA LEU A 259 42.31 16.79 -10.77
C LEU A 259 42.38 15.64 -9.75
N PHE A 260 41.88 15.85 -8.53
CA PHE A 260 41.84 14.80 -7.50
C PHE A 260 40.82 13.69 -7.80
N CYS A 261 39.84 13.93 -8.69
CA CYS A 261 38.92 12.90 -9.15
C CYS A 261 39.50 12.00 -10.25
N LEU A 262 40.53 12.43 -10.99
CA LEU A 262 41.09 11.65 -12.11
C LEU A 262 41.66 10.28 -11.67
N PRO A 263 42.38 10.12 -10.55
CA PRO A 263 42.85 8.81 -10.08
C PRO A 263 41.71 7.78 -9.92
N TYR A 264 40.53 8.23 -9.49
CA TYR A 264 39.36 7.36 -9.35
C TYR A 264 38.88 6.81 -10.71
N THR A 265 39.05 7.54 -11.81
CA THR A 265 38.66 7.06 -13.14
C THR A 265 39.44 5.81 -13.55
N PHE A 266 40.74 5.76 -13.25
CA PHE A 266 41.59 4.59 -13.48
C PHE A 266 41.18 3.40 -12.62
N TYR A 267 40.94 3.64 -11.33
CA TYR A 267 40.46 2.60 -10.42
C TYR A 267 39.12 2.00 -10.89
N SER A 268 38.18 2.86 -11.29
CA SER A 268 36.85 2.45 -11.74
C SER A 268 36.89 1.64 -13.04
N ILE A 269 37.73 2.02 -14.01
CA ILE A 269 37.97 1.21 -15.22
C ILE A 269 38.64 -0.13 -14.89
N TYR A 270 39.68 -0.12 -14.05
CA TYR A 270 40.39 -1.34 -13.64
C TYR A 270 39.42 -2.35 -13.02
N PHE A 271 38.55 -1.89 -12.12
CA PHE A 271 37.55 -2.74 -11.48
C PHE A 271 36.56 -3.32 -12.50
N GLN A 272 36.01 -2.49 -13.39
CA GLN A 272 35.02 -2.94 -14.39
C GLN A 272 35.62 -3.94 -15.39
N ALA A 273 36.82 -3.65 -15.90
CA ALA A 273 37.45 -4.46 -16.95
C ALA A 273 38.02 -5.79 -16.43
N LEU A 274 38.71 -5.79 -15.28
CA LEU A 274 39.49 -6.95 -14.83
C LEU A 274 38.81 -7.75 -13.71
N ILE A 275 38.11 -7.08 -12.79
CA ILE A 275 37.49 -7.73 -11.63
C ILE A 275 36.05 -8.13 -11.93
N ALA A 276 35.20 -7.15 -12.27
CA ALA A 276 33.78 -7.40 -12.53
C ALA A 276 33.55 -8.05 -13.90
N ARG A 277 34.42 -7.78 -14.89
CA ARG A 277 34.27 -8.20 -16.30
C ARG A 277 32.91 -7.82 -16.90
N LYS A 278 32.35 -6.71 -16.42
CA LYS A 278 31.09 -6.11 -16.85
C LYS A 278 31.32 -4.62 -17.03
N TRP A 279 30.56 -4.01 -17.92
CA TRP A 279 30.64 -2.58 -18.20
C TRP A 279 29.38 -1.85 -17.75
N CYS A 280 29.54 -0.75 -17.00
CA CYS A 280 28.45 0.15 -16.69
C CYS A 280 28.57 1.40 -17.58
N VAL A 281 27.61 1.56 -18.50
CA VAL A 281 27.57 2.68 -19.46
C VAL A 281 27.59 4.02 -18.74
N PHE A 282 26.82 4.15 -17.64
CA PHE A 282 26.75 5.39 -16.86
C PHE A 282 28.05 5.71 -16.10
N CYS A 283 28.72 4.71 -15.53
CA CYS A 283 30.02 4.92 -14.88
C CYS A 283 31.09 5.32 -15.89
N CYS A 284 31.11 4.69 -17.07
CA CYS A 284 32.01 5.08 -18.16
C CYS A 284 31.74 6.51 -18.66
N ALA A 285 30.47 6.90 -18.75
CA ALA A 285 30.09 8.26 -19.13
C ALA A 285 30.57 9.30 -18.10
N ILE A 286 30.47 9.01 -16.78
CA ILE A 286 31.02 9.89 -15.73
C ILE A 286 32.54 10.03 -15.85
N GLN A 287 33.26 8.93 -16.10
CA GLN A 287 34.71 8.98 -16.27
C GLN A 287 35.09 9.85 -17.48
N LEU A 288 34.39 9.69 -18.61
CA LEU A 288 34.59 10.54 -19.78
C LEU A 288 34.34 12.02 -19.46
N ILE A 289 33.28 12.33 -18.70
CA ILE A 289 32.97 13.70 -18.29
C ILE A 289 34.10 14.29 -17.44
N PHE A 290 34.67 13.55 -16.47
CA PHE A 290 35.81 14.06 -15.69
C PHE A 290 37.01 14.45 -16.56
N TRP A 291 37.31 13.65 -17.59
CA TRP A 291 38.39 13.96 -18.53
C TRP A 291 38.06 15.17 -19.41
N LEU A 292 36.83 15.28 -19.90
CA LEU A 292 36.38 16.44 -20.68
C LEU A 292 36.40 17.73 -19.84
N GLU A 293 36.00 17.66 -18.57
CA GLU A 293 36.08 18.78 -17.63
C GLU A 293 37.53 19.20 -17.40
N PHE A 294 38.43 18.24 -17.16
CA PHE A 294 39.85 18.54 -17.00
C PHE A 294 40.44 19.24 -18.22
N VAL A 295 40.18 18.73 -19.43
CA VAL A 295 40.65 19.34 -20.69
C VAL A 295 40.06 20.74 -20.88
N ALA A 296 38.76 20.93 -20.62
CA ALA A 296 38.12 22.24 -20.73
C ALA A 296 38.75 23.27 -19.80
N MET A 297 39.12 22.89 -18.57
CA MET A 297 39.76 23.78 -17.60
C MET A 297 41.24 24.05 -17.89
N CYS A 298 41.96 23.12 -18.54
CA CYS A 298 43.33 23.36 -18.99
C CYS A 298 43.42 24.50 -20.02
N THR A 299 42.37 24.79 -20.78
CA THR A 299 42.42 25.88 -21.78
C THR A 299 42.42 27.29 -21.19
N THR A 300 42.11 27.45 -19.89
CA THR A 300 41.81 28.77 -19.30
C THR A 300 42.87 29.36 -18.36
N ASP A 301 43.82 28.59 -17.83
CA ASP A 301 45.01 29.07 -17.10
C ASP A 301 45.76 27.85 -16.52
N LEU A 302 46.82 27.40 -17.19
CA LEU A 302 47.30 26.03 -17.00
C LEU A 302 48.03 25.77 -15.68
N PHE A 303 48.70 26.74 -15.04
CA PHE A 303 49.53 26.47 -13.85
C PHE A 303 49.76 27.72 -12.96
N GLN A 304 48.70 28.35 -12.49
CA GLN A 304 48.83 29.31 -11.38
C GLN A 304 48.88 28.55 -10.04
N PRO A 305 49.79 28.87 -9.11
CA PRO A 305 49.92 28.15 -7.85
C PRO A 305 48.61 28.21 -7.03
N PHE A 306 48.30 27.10 -6.37
CA PHE A 306 47.11 26.99 -5.52
C PHE A 306 47.23 27.91 -4.30
N ALA A 307 46.65 29.11 -4.40
CA ALA A 307 46.53 30.05 -3.29
C ALA A 307 45.07 30.50 -3.15
N PRO A 308 44.13 29.59 -2.82
CA PRO A 308 42.75 30.00 -2.57
C PRO A 308 42.70 30.87 -1.30
N ASN A 309 41.91 31.93 -1.36
CA ASN A 309 41.55 32.67 -0.15
C ASN A 309 40.74 31.74 0.78
N ILE A 310 41.00 31.80 2.08
CA ILE A 310 40.26 31.05 3.12
C ILE A 310 38.76 31.30 2.99
N SER A 311 38.35 32.53 2.67
CA SER A 311 36.94 32.88 2.47
C SER A 311 36.30 32.10 1.31
N SER A 312 37.02 31.90 0.19
CA SER A 312 36.55 31.12 -0.95
C SER A 312 36.44 29.63 -0.63
N LEU A 313 37.35 29.11 0.19
CA LEU A 313 37.33 27.71 0.62
C LEU A 313 36.18 27.41 1.59
N VAL A 314 35.95 28.29 2.57
CA VAL A 314 34.78 28.21 3.48
C VAL A 314 33.48 28.32 2.70
N TYR A 315 33.41 29.23 1.72
CA TYR A 315 32.25 29.37 0.86
C TYR A 315 31.98 28.09 0.04
N ALA A 316 33.02 27.49 -0.54
CA ALA A 316 32.90 26.24 -1.26
C ALA A 316 32.40 25.10 -0.36
N MET A 317 32.97 24.95 0.84
CA MET A 317 32.51 23.96 1.81
C MET A 317 31.03 24.16 2.18
N ALA A 318 30.61 25.40 2.41
CA ALA A 318 29.22 25.73 2.70
C ALA A 318 28.29 25.31 1.56
N ILE A 319 28.68 25.57 0.30
CA ILE A 319 27.88 25.16 -0.86
C ILE A 319 27.82 23.64 -1.03
N PHE A 320 28.94 22.94 -0.87
CA PHE A 320 28.98 21.47 -0.95
C PHE A 320 28.19 20.79 0.18
N SER A 321 27.96 21.46 1.32
CA SER A 321 27.12 20.93 2.40
C SER A 321 25.63 20.84 2.05
N LEU A 322 25.14 21.66 1.11
CA LEU A 322 23.73 21.69 0.69
C LEU A 322 23.26 20.38 0.03
N PRO A 323 23.90 19.85 -1.03
CA PRO A 323 23.47 18.60 -1.66
C PRO A 323 23.59 17.39 -0.72
N ILE A 324 24.57 17.41 0.20
CA ILE A 324 24.73 16.37 1.23
C ILE A 324 23.54 16.39 2.19
N SER A 325 23.20 17.57 2.72
CA SER A 325 22.07 17.74 3.65
C SER A 325 20.75 17.37 2.99
N PHE A 326 20.55 17.79 1.74
CA PHE A 326 19.39 17.41 0.94
C PHE A 326 19.28 15.89 0.79
N TRP A 327 20.38 15.22 0.45
CA TRP A 327 20.39 13.77 0.23
C TRP A 327 20.11 12.97 1.52
N ILE A 328 20.67 13.39 2.66
CA ILE A 328 20.42 12.73 3.96
C ILE A 328 18.92 12.72 4.30
N VAL A 329 18.21 13.81 4.01
CA VAL A 329 16.75 13.90 4.25
C VAL A 329 15.95 13.15 3.18
N PHE A 330 16.39 13.22 1.92
CA PHE A 330 15.61 12.70 0.79
C PHE A 330 15.74 11.18 0.60
N LYS A 331 16.93 10.61 0.84
CA LYS A 331 17.21 9.17 0.72
C LYS A 331 16.22 8.27 1.48
N PRO A 332 15.94 8.47 2.79
CA PRO A 332 14.99 7.61 3.50
C PRO A 332 13.56 7.70 2.96
N ILE A 333 13.15 8.86 2.45
CA ILE A 333 11.82 9.08 1.85
C ILE A 333 11.68 8.28 0.55
N LEU A 334 12.74 8.26 -0.28
CA LEU A 334 12.76 7.49 -1.51
C LEU A 334 12.70 5.98 -1.26
N ILE A 335 13.53 5.46 -0.35
CA ILE A 335 13.57 4.02 -0.02
C ILE A 335 12.22 3.55 0.56
N ALA A 336 11.63 4.33 1.47
CA ALA A 336 10.31 4.01 2.01
C ALA A 336 9.24 3.89 0.90
N SER A 337 9.33 4.70 -0.16
CA SER A 337 8.35 4.67 -1.23
C SER A 337 8.44 3.44 -2.15
N THR A 338 9.57 2.75 -2.20
CA THR A 338 9.80 1.61 -3.10
C THR A 338 9.57 0.25 -2.43
N GLU A 339 9.99 0.08 -1.17
CA GLU A 339 9.94 -1.21 -0.48
C GLU A 339 8.60 -1.48 0.22
N LEU A 340 7.94 -0.44 0.76
CA LEU A 340 6.72 -0.58 1.56
C LEU A 340 5.56 -1.28 0.82
N PRO A 341 5.27 -1.01 -0.47
CA PRO A 341 4.11 -1.61 -1.13
C PRO A 341 4.23 -3.12 -1.33
N ALA A 342 5.41 -3.61 -1.71
CA ALA A 342 5.62 -5.03 -2.02
C ALA A 342 5.63 -5.89 -0.75
N ILE A 343 6.31 -5.43 0.30
CA ILE A 343 6.34 -6.11 1.60
C ILE A 343 4.93 -6.13 2.22
N LYS A 344 4.22 -5.00 2.15
CA LYS A 344 2.84 -4.91 2.63
C LYS A 344 1.91 -5.90 1.93
N MET A 345 2.05 -6.06 0.61
CA MET A 345 1.25 -7.01 -0.16
C MET A 345 1.51 -8.45 0.28
N GLN A 346 2.78 -8.85 0.41
CA GLN A 346 3.14 -10.20 0.88
C GLN A 346 2.62 -10.47 2.29
N MET A 347 2.73 -9.50 3.19
CA MET A 347 2.21 -9.64 4.57
C MET A 347 0.69 -9.80 4.60
N ILE A 348 -0.05 -9.08 3.76
CA ILE A 348 -1.50 -9.19 3.67
C ILE A 348 -1.89 -10.58 3.16
N GLN A 349 -1.26 -11.06 2.08
CA GLN A 349 -1.54 -12.39 1.53
C GLN A 349 -1.32 -13.48 2.58
N SER A 350 -0.20 -13.43 3.31
CA SER A 350 0.06 -14.40 4.38
C SER A 350 -0.87 -14.24 5.59
N LYS A 351 -1.31 -13.02 5.92
CA LYS A 351 -2.22 -12.78 7.06
C LYS A 351 -3.59 -13.42 6.82
N TYR A 352 -4.10 -13.35 5.60
CA TYR A 352 -5.44 -13.82 5.25
C TYR A 352 -5.45 -15.15 4.51
N ASP A 353 -4.39 -15.93 4.67
CA ASP A 353 -4.35 -17.32 4.24
C ASP A 353 -5.17 -18.16 5.24
N ASP A 354 -6.19 -18.87 4.74
CA ASP A 354 -7.12 -19.65 5.58
C ASP A 354 -6.39 -20.72 6.38
N ASP A 355 -5.47 -21.45 5.74
CA ASP A 355 -4.68 -22.50 6.39
C ASP A 355 -3.84 -21.92 7.53
N TYR A 356 -3.21 -20.78 7.31
CA TYR A 356 -2.44 -20.07 8.33
C TYR A 356 -3.33 -19.62 9.50
N PHE A 357 -4.50 -19.03 9.23
CA PHE A 357 -5.45 -18.59 10.24
C PHE A 357 -5.94 -19.76 11.10
N TRP A 358 -6.45 -20.82 10.47
CA TRP A 358 -6.97 -21.99 11.18
C TRP A 358 -5.87 -22.76 11.91
N HIS A 359 -4.66 -22.81 11.36
CA HIS A 359 -3.50 -23.36 12.07
C HIS A 359 -3.16 -22.55 13.33
N LEU A 360 -3.19 -21.21 13.27
CA LEU A 360 -3.00 -20.37 14.47
C LEU A 360 -4.07 -20.61 15.52
N ILE A 361 -5.34 -20.73 15.12
CA ILE A 361 -6.45 -21.06 16.01
C ILE A 361 -6.24 -22.44 16.65
N SER A 362 -5.87 -23.45 15.87
CA SER A 362 -5.67 -24.82 16.34
C SER A 362 -4.54 -24.98 17.36
N LYS A 363 -3.56 -24.07 17.35
CA LYS A 363 -2.45 -24.04 18.32
C LYS A 363 -2.83 -23.46 19.67
N GLN A 364 -3.95 -22.74 19.76
CA GLN A 364 -4.38 -22.16 21.02
C GLN A 364 -5.09 -23.19 21.90
N ALA A 365 -5.16 -22.89 23.20
CA ALA A 365 -5.94 -23.71 24.11
C ALA A 365 -7.42 -23.66 23.72
N LYS A 366 -8.03 -24.84 23.52
CA LYS A 366 -9.44 -24.98 23.19
C LYS A 366 -10.25 -25.22 24.46
N TYR A 367 -11.16 -24.29 24.76
CA TYR A 367 -12.08 -24.38 25.88
C TYR A 367 -13.45 -24.90 25.43
N GLY A 368 -14.14 -25.67 26.26
CA GLY A 368 -15.48 -26.15 25.94
C GLY A 368 -16.49 -25.00 25.90
N LEU A 369 -17.35 -24.95 24.88
CA LEU A 369 -18.42 -23.95 24.81
C LEU A 369 -19.50 -24.22 25.87
N LEU A 370 -20.09 -23.17 26.42
CA LEU A 370 -21.30 -23.30 27.25
C LEU A 370 -22.48 -23.69 26.34
N SER A 371 -23.36 -24.57 26.83
CA SER A 371 -24.59 -24.96 26.12
C SER A 371 -25.60 -23.80 26.07
N ASP A 372 -26.51 -23.78 25.08
CA ASP A 372 -27.55 -22.75 24.90
C ASP A 372 -28.34 -22.39 26.18
N LYS A 373 -28.58 -23.36 27.07
CA LYS A 373 -29.29 -23.10 28.32
C LYS A 373 -28.47 -22.34 29.37
N LYS A 374 -27.16 -22.20 29.18
CA LYS A 374 -26.19 -21.68 30.17
C LYS A 374 -25.48 -20.41 29.69
N SER A 375 -25.68 -20.04 28.43
CA SER A 375 -25.06 -18.87 27.79
C SER A 375 -25.99 -18.31 26.75
N PHE A 376 -25.85 -17.03 26.45
CA PHE A 376 -26.61 -16.40 25.38
C PHE A 376 -25.99 -16.76 24.02
N ILE A 377 -26.68 -17.58 23.22
CA ILE A 377 -26.28 -17.96 21.86
C ILE A 377 -27.33 -17.42 20.88
N ILE A 378 -26.86 -16.73 19.84
CA ILE A 378 -27.66 -16.13 18.77
C ILE A 378 -27.27 -16.76 17.44
N GLY A 379 -28.25 -16.96 16.57
CA GLY A 379 -28.06 -17.43 15.20
C GLY A 379 -28.50 -18.89 14.97
N ASP A 380 -28.50 -19.32 13.71
CA ASP A 380 -29.00 -20.66 13.33
C ASP A 380 -28.17 -21.77 14.01
N PRO A 381 -28.77 -22.66 14.82
CA PRO A 381 -28.09 -23.78 15.45
C PRO A 381 -27.32 -24.69 14.48
N LYS A 382 -27.70 -24.71 13.20
CA LYS A 382 -27.07 -25.52 12.14
C LYS A 382 -25.70 -25.00 11.69
N LEU A 383 -25.37 -23.74 11.97
CA LEU A 383 -24.08 -23.16 11.56
C LEU A 383 -22.92 -23.85 12.28
N GLU A 384 -21.80 -24.02 11.57
CA GLU A 384 -20.66 -24.78 12.08
C GLU A 384 -19.88 -24.01 13.15
N HIS A 385 -19.69 -22.72 12.94
CA HIS A 385 -18.79 -21.90 13.75
C HIS A 385 -19.53 -21.07 14.80
N THR A 386 -18.93 -20.97 15.99
CA THR A 386 -19.40 -20.11 17.09
C THR A 386 -18.31 -19.10 17.43
N VAL A 387 -18.64 -17.82 17.34
CA VAL A 387 -17.82 -16.70 17.80
C VAL A 387 -18.29 -16.30 19.19
N THR A 388 -17.44 -16.48 20.19
CA THR A 388 -17.73 -16.12 21.58
C THR A 388 -17.15 -14.76 21.91
N MET A 389 -17.97 -13.84 22.41
CA MET A 389 -17.54 -12.56 22.95
C MET A 389 -17.67 -12.56 24.47
N VAL A 390 -16.53 -12.45 25.15
CA VAL A 390 -16.48 -12.20 26.59
C VAL A 390 -16.48 -10.69 26.80
N ALA A 391 -17.54 -10.17 27.42
CA ALA A 391 -17.78 -8.74 27.50
C ALA A 391 -18.13 -8.31 28.92
N ASN A 392 -17.70 -7.10 29.27
CA ASN A 392 -18.20 -6.40 30.44
C ASN A 392 -19.26 -5.39 29.99
N LEU A 393 -20.44 -5.46 30.62
CA LEU A 393 -21.63 -4.70 30.22
C LEU A 393 -21.51 -3.18 30.45
N THR A 394 -20.54 -2.71 31.22
CA THR A 394 -20.32 -1.27 31.45
C THR A 394 -19.01 -0.76 30.83
N CYS A 395 -18.34 -1.57 30.00
CA CYS A 395 -17.01 -1.28 29.47
C CYS A 395 -17.12 -0.62 28.07
N PRO A 396 -16.63 0.62 27.87
CA PRO A 396 -16.72 1.29 26.57
C PRO A 396 -16.01 0.55 25.42
N PRO A 397 -14.80 -0.03 25.62
CA PRO A 397 -14.20 -0.93 24.62
C PRO A 397 -15.09 -2.12 24.23
N CYS A 398 -15.84 -2.70 25.19
CA CYS A 398 -16.78 -3.79 24.90
C CYS A 398 -17.96 -3.29 24.06
N ALA A 399 -18.49 -2.10 24.31
CA ALA A 399 -19.56 -1.50 23.50
C ALA A 399 -19.15 -1.31 22.03
N ASN A 400 -17.90 -0.87 21.80
CA ASN A 400 -17.37 -0.71 20.45
C ASN A 400 -17.18 -2.07 19.77
N ALA A 401 -16.60 -3.05 20.46
CA ALA A 401 -16.40 -4.38 19.92
C ALA A 401 -17.72 -5.12 19.66
N TYR A 402 -18.74 -4.88 20.47
CA TYR A 402 -20.11 -5.35 20.25
C TYR A 402 -20.65 -4.82 18.92
N THR A 403 -20.58 -3.51 18.70
CA THR A 403 -21.06 -2.87 17.46
C THR A 403 -20.41 -3.50 16.23
N LYS A 404 -19.08 -3.65 16.27
CA LYS A 404 -18.30 -4.29 15.19
C LYS A 404 -18.70 -5.75 14.95
N LEU A 405 -18.88 -6.54 16.01
CA LEU A 405 -19.29 -7.93 15.90
C LEU A 405 -20.67 -8.05 15.25
N ILE A 406 -21.62 -7.22 15.67
CA ILE A 406 -23.00 -7.26 15.14
C ILE A 406 -23.04 -6.80 13.68
N ASP A 407 -22.23 -5.82 13.28
CA ASP A 407 -22.12 -5.42 11.87
C ASP A 407 -21.61 -6.57 10.98
N VAL A 408 -20.63 -7.35 11.47
CA VAL A 408 -20.11 -8.53 10.77
C VAL A 408 -21.15 -9.66 10.72
N TYR A 409 -21.83 -9.92 11.84
CA TYR A 409 -22.85 -10.96 11.91
C TYR A 409 -24.04 -10.65 10.99
N ARG A 410 -24.56 -9.42 11.00
CA ARG A 410 -25.70 -9.02 10.15
C ARG A 410 -25.36 -8.94 8.67
N SER A 411 -24.07 -8.87 8.30
CA SER A 411 -23.65 -8.84 6.89
C SER A 411 -23.42 -10.22 6.29
N SER A 412 -23.10 -11.24 7.12
CA SER A 412 -22.74 -12.58 6.65
C SER A 412 -23.72 -13.67 7.07
N GLU A 413 -24.31 -13.54 8.27
CA GLU A 413 -25.11 -14.57 8.95
C GLU A 413 -24.45 -15.97 8.95
N SER A 414 -23.11 -16.05 8.84
CA SER A 414 -22.38 -17.30 8.60
C SER A 414 -21.93 -18.03 9.88
N PHE A 415 -22.05 -17.39 11.05
CA PHE A 415 -21.64 -17.95 12.34
C PHE A 415 -22.61 -17.61 13.46
N LYS A 416 -22.59 -18.40 14.53
CA LYS A 416 -23.34 -18.13 15.77
C LYS A 416 -22.55 -17.20 16.66
N ILE A 417 -23.24 -16.30 17.37
CA ILE A 417 -22.61 -15.49 18.42
C ILE A 417 -22.94 -16.09 19.78
N GLN A 418 -21.93 -16.27 20.62
CA GLN A 418 -22.10 -16.57 22.04
C GLN A 418 -21.63 -15.39 22.89
N PHE A 419 -22.48 -14.85 23.76
CA PHE A 419 -22.07 -13.85 24.73
C PHE A 419 -21.79 -14.48 26.10
N ILE A 420 -20.67 -14.07 26.68
CA ILE A 420 -20.28 -14.42 28.05
C ILE A 420 -20.08 -13.11 28.81
N PHE A 421 -20.93 -12.88 29.80
CA PHE A 421 -20.89 -11.67 30.58
C PHE A 421 -19.88 -11.82 31.73
N GLY A 422 -18.77 -11.09 31.64
CA GLY A 422 -17.75 -10.99 32.68
C GLY A 422 -18.24 -10.15 33.86
N ALA A 423 -19.28 -10.63 34.56
CA ALA A 423 -19.76 -10.03 35.80
C ALA A 423 -18.86 -10.49 36.94
N GLY A 424 -18.02 -9.59 37.47
CA GLY A 424 -17.19 -9.91 38.64
C GLY A 424 -18.06 -10.31 39.83
N LYS A 425 -17.56 -11.23 40.67
CA LYS A 425 -18.30 -11.91 41.77
C LYS A 425 -18.96 -11.01 42.84
N LYS A 426 -18.75 -9.68 42.78
CA LYS A 426 -19.21 -8.69 43.77
C LYS A 426 -19.91 -7.46 43.15
N ASP A 427 -20.21 -7.48 41.85
CA ASP A 427 -20.82 -6.34 41.18
C ASP A 427 -22.31 -6.59 40.96
N ASP A 428 -23.13 -6.20 41.94
CA ASP A 428 -24.57 -6.47 41.97
C ASP A 428 -25.30 -5.93 40.73
N LEU A 429 -24.88 -4.77 40.21
CA LEU A 429 -25.49 -4.18 39.02
C LEU A 429 -25.18 -5.01 37.76
N LYS A 430 -23.92 -5.42 37.57
CA LYS A 430 -23.53 -6.23 36.41
C LYS A 430 -24.15 -7.62 36.46
N ILE A 431 -24.22 -8.22 37.65
CA ILE A 431 -24.85 -9.52 37.85
C ILE A 431 -26.35 -9.41 37.56
N GLN A 432 -27.03 -8.38 38.08
CA GLN A 432 -28.45 -8.14 37.83
C GLN A 432 -28.74 -7.92 36.34
N LEU A 433 -27.94 -7.11 35.66
CA LEU A 433 -28.11 -6.85 34.23
C LEU A 433 -27.84 -8.10 33.39
N ALA A 434 -26.79 -8.87 33.69
CA ALA A 434 -26.50 -10.13 33.01
C ALA A 434 -27.64 -11.14 33.22
N ALA A 435 -28.18 -11.24 34.44
CA ALA A 435 -29.32 -12.10 34.74
C ALA A 435 -30.59 -11.64 34.02
N HIS A 436 -30.79 -10.33 33.86
CA HIS A 436 -31.87 -9.76 33.05
C HIS A 436 -31.73 -10.14 31.57
N LEU A 437 -30.54 -10.01 30.98
CA LEU A 437 -30.31 -10.42 29.59
C LEU A 437 -30.52 -11.94 29.41
N MET A 438 -30.10 -12.74 30.39
CA MET A 438 -30.38 -14.18 30.40
C MET A 438 -31.88 -14.49 30.47
N SER A 439 -32.64 -13.75 31.28
CA SER A 439 -34.09 -13.98 31.37
C SER A 439 -34.84 -13.62 30.09
N MET A 440 -34.35 -12.63 29.33
CA MET A 440 -34.93 -12.26 28.03
C MET A 440 -34.88 -13.39 27.00
N CYS A 441 -33.91 -14.30 27.09
CA CYS A 441 -33.77 -15.45 26.17
C CYS A 441 -34.99 -16.39 26.16
N ARG A 442 -35.88 -16.27 27.15
CA ARG A 442 -37.12 -17.07 27.25
C ARG A 442 -38.29 -16.50 26.46
N SER A 443 -38.30 -15.19 26.20
CA SER A 443 -39.49 -14.45 25.76
C SER A 443 -39.25 -13.51 24.59
N TYR A 444 -37.99 -13.21 24.28
CA TYR A 444 -37.60 -12.29 23.22
C TYR A 444 -36.91 -13.05 22.07
N SER A 445 -37.02 -12.51 20.86
CA SER A 445 -36.25 -12.97 19.70
C SER A 445 -34.79 -12.51 19.77
N ASP A 446 -33.91 -13.19 19.05
CA ASP A 446 -32.48 -12.88 18.98
C ASP A 446 -32.20 -11.41 18.64
N GLU A 447 -32.89 -10.87 17.63
CA GLU A 447 -32.74 -9.47 17.22
C GLU A 447 -33.22 -8.48 18.29
N GLU A 448 -34.31 -8.77 19.01
CA GLU A 448 -34.77 -7.91 20.10
C GLU A 448 -33.76 -7.86 21.25
N ILE A 449 -33.09 -8.98 21.55
CA ILE A 449 -32.07 -9.05 22.59
C ILE A 449 -30.80 -8.30 22.14
N LEU A 450 -30.40 -8.45 20.87
CA LEU A 450 -29.30 -7.69 20.28
C LEU A 450 -29.59 -6.18 20.35
N ASP A 451 -30.80 -5.75 20.00
CA ASP A 451 -31.17 -4.35 20.07
C ASP A 451 -31.23 -3.85 21.53
N ALA A 452 -31.67 -4.69 22.47
CA ALA A 452 -31.68 -4.36 23.89
C ALA A 452 -30.27 -4.18 24.46
N LEU A 453 -29.34 -5.07 24.13
CA LEU A 453 -27.93 -4.98 24.54
C LEU A 453 -27.23 -3.78 23.87
N GLY A 454 -27.51 -3.54 22.59
CA GLY A 454 -27.02 -2.36 21.88
C GLY A 454 -27.56 -1.05 22.47
N ASN A 455 -28.84 -1.02 22.86
CA ASN A 455 -29.45 0.12 23.54
C ASN A 455 -28.81 0.37 24.90
N TRP A 456 -28.56 -0.69 25.68
CA TRP A 456 -27.85 -0.60 26.95
C TRP A 456 -26.49 0.05 26.77
N TYR A 457 -25.66 -0.45 25.84
CA TYR A 457 -24.33 0.10 25.58
C TYR A 457 -24.33 1.57 25.15
N LYS A 458 -25.36 2.03 24.42
CA LYS A 458 -25.51 3.44 24.01
C LYS A 458 -25.94 4.37 25.15
N HIS A 459 -26.51 3.83 26.22
CA HIS A 459 -27.20 4.61 27.25
C HIS A 459 -26.88 4.15 28.69
N VAL A 460 -25.68 3.60 28.90
CA VAL A 460 -25.24 3.08 30.21
C VAL A 460 -25.43 4.11 31.32
N GLU A 461 -25.21 5.39 31.03
CA GLU A 461 -25.36 6.52 31.95
C GLU A 461 -26.79 6.76 32.43
N LYS A 462 -27.81 6.27 31.70
CA LYS A 462 -29.22 6.41 32.07
C LYS A 462 -29.67 5.40 33.14
N GLY A 463 -28.83 4.41 33.43
CA GLY A 463 -29.02 3.45 34.51
C GLY A 463 -30.02 2.33 34.23
N TYR A 464 -29.87 1.23 34.98
CA TYR A 464 -30.62 -0.02 34.81
C TYR A 464 -32.14 0.17 34.91
N ASN A 465 -32.64 0.91 35.91
CA ASN A 465 -34.08 1.07 36.16
C ASN A 465 -34.86 1.69 34.98
N ARG A 466 -34.20 2.51 34.14
CA ARG A 466 -34.84 3.07 32.95
C ARG A 466 -34.82 2.08 31.80
N TRP A 467 -33.71 1.38 31.62
CA TRP A 467 -33.54 0.38 30.59
C TRP A 467 -34.48 -0.82 30.80
N SER A 468 -34.55 -1.36 32.03
CA SER A 468 -35.38 -2.52 32.38
C SER A 468 -36.89 -2.29 32.25
N LYS A 469 -37.34 -1.02 32.18
CA LYS A 469 -38.75 -0.68 31.89
C LYS A 469 -39.10 -0.81 30.41
N ASN A 470 -38.13 -0.59 29.53
CA ASN A 470 -38.30 -0.74 28.09
C ASN A 470 -38.20 -2.21 27.66
N TYR A 471 -37.51 -3.03 28.45
CA TYR A 471 -37.31 -4.46 28.23
C TYR A 471 -37.73 -5.23 29.48
N PRO A 472 -39.03 -5.46 29.73
CA PRO A 472 -39.48 -6.17 30.92
C PRO A 472 -39.22 -7.69 30.82
N ALA A 473 -38.45 -8.25 31.75
CA ALA A 473 -38.27 -9.69 31.88
C ALA A 473 -38.30 -10.14 33.36
N GLU A 474 -38.89 -11.31 33.61
CA GLU A 474 -38.97 -11.90 34.95
C GLU A 474 -37.69 -12.67 35.26
N ILE A 475 -36.84 -12.14 36.14
CA ILE A 475 -35.58 -12.78 36.52
C ILE A 475 -35.84 -13.89 37.55
N THR A 476 -35.31 -15.08 37.27
CA THR A 476 -35.40 -16.29 38.10
C THR A 476 -34.06 -16.63 38.75
N THR A 477 -34.07 -17.53 39.74
CA THR A 477 -32.83 -18.01 40.38
C THR A 477 -31.90 -18.72 39.39
N SER A 478 -32.44 -19.44 38.39
CA SER A 478 -31.64 -20.08 37.36
C SER A 478 -30.86 -19.09 36.50
N ASP A 479 -31.40 -17.88 36.26
CA ASP A 479 -30.68 -16.86 35.48
C ASP A 479 -29.39 -16.43 36.19
N TYR A 480 -29.44 -16.26 37.52
CA TYR A 480 -28.25 -15.98 38.33
C TYR A 480 -27.27 -17.15 38.36
N GLU A 481 -27.75 -18.39 38.37
CA GLU A 481 -26.90 -19.57 38.25
C GLU A 481 -26.17 -19.63 36.89
N HIS A 482 -26.85 -19.27 35.80
CA HIS A 482 -26.23 -19.18 34.47
C HIS A 482 -25.16 -18.08 34.40
N VAL A 483 -25.41 -16.91 35.00
CA VAL A 483 -24.39 -15.86 35.11
C VAL A 483 -23.17 -16.33 35.90
N ASN A 484 -23.37 -17.06 37.00
CA ASN A 484 -22.27 -17.65 37.76
C ASN A 484 -21.47 -18.68 36.94
N LEU A 485 -22.13 -19.48 36.11
CA LEU A 485 -21.46 -20.42 35.20
C LEU A 485 -20.61 -19.70 34.15
N GLN A 486 -21.10 -18.59 33.60
CA GLN A 486 -20.33 -17.73 32.67
C GLN A 486 -19.09 -17.13 33.35
N TYR A 487 -19.21 -16.71 34.61
CA TYR A 487 -18.08 -16.25 35.40
C TYR A 487 -17.03 -17.36 35.58
N TYR A 488 -17.44 -18.57 35.99
CA TYR A 488 -16.51 -19.70 36.14
C TYR A 488 -15.85 -20.11 34.82
N TRP A 489 -16.59 -20.06 33.71
CA TRP A 489 -16.03 -20.30 32.39
C TRP A 489 -14.94 -19.28 32.07
N SER A 490 -15.15 -18.01 32.39
CA SER A 490 -14.17 -16.93 32.13
C SER A 490 -12.87 -17.13 32.92
N GLU A 491 -12.97 -17.66 34.14
CA GLU A 491 -11.79 -18.03 34.96
C GLU A 491 -11.05 -19.23 34.34
N ILE A 492 -11.76 -20.28 33.90
CA ILE A 492 -11.15 -21.46 33.26
C ILE A 492 -10.47 -21.08 31.94
N ALA A 493 -11.11 -20.20 31.15
CA ALA A 493 -10.59 -19.70 29.88
C ALA A 493 -9.45 -18.67 30.04
N ASN A 494 -9.05 -18.36 31.28
CA ASN A 494 -8.02 -17.37 31.63
C ASN A 494 -8.26 -16.00 30.95
N VAL A 495 -9.49 -15.50 30.98
CA VAL A 495 -9.84 -14.19 30.41
C VAL A 495 -9.20 -13.09 31.26
N THR A 496 -8.11 -12.50 30.77
CA THR A 496 -7.37 -11.43 31.48
C THR A 496 -7.84 -10.03 31.14
N HIS A 497 -8.55 -9.85 30.02
CA HIS A 497 -9.04 -8.57 29.53
C HIS A 497 -10.41 -8.73 28.86
N THR A 498 -11.18 -7.65 28.80
CA THR A 498 -12.43 -7.57 28.03
C THR A 498 -12.41 -6.33 27.13
N PRO A 499 -12.91 -6.41 25.89
CA PRO A 499 -13.52 -7.59 25.26
C PRO A 499 -12.48 -8.65 24.87
N ALA A 500 -12.84 -9.93 24.99
CA ALA A 500 -12.05 -11.05 24.49
C ALA A 500 -12.91 -11.89 23.54
N PHE A 501 -12.29 -12.41 22.47
CA PHE A 501 -12.97 -13.17 21.43
C PHE A 501 -12.44 -14.59 21.34
N TYR A 502 -13.32 -15.54 21.08
CA TYR A 502 -12.98 -16.94 20.84
C TYR A 502 -13.72 -17.47 19.62
N ILE A 503 -13.10 -18.38 18.86
CA ILE A 503 -13.69 -19.11 17.75
C ILE A 503 -13.72 -20.59 18.13
N ASN A 504 -14.91 -21.18 18.19
CA ASN A 504 -15.11 -22.57 18.57
C ASN A 504 -14.40 -22.93 19.90
N GLY A 505 -14.36 -21.98 20.82
CA GLY A 505 -13.73 -22.11 22.14
C GLY A 505 -12.23 -21.84 22.18
N SER A 506 -11.59 -21.49 21.07
CA SER A 506 -10.16 -21.12 21.03
C SER A 506 -10.00 -19.60 20.93
N PRO A 507 -9.11 -18.95 21.69
CA PRO A 507 -8.99 -17.50 21.66
C PRO A 507 -8.62 -16.97 20.27
N LEU A 508 -9.13 -15.80 19.93
CA LEU A 508 -8.74 -15.11 18.70
C LEU A 508 -7.31 -14.59 18.85
N PRO A 509 -6.36 -14.93 17.95
CA PRO A 509 -5.00 -14.40 18.03
C PRO A 509 -5.01 -12.88 17.94
N THR A 510 -4.13 -12.22 18.70
CA THR A 510 -4.03 -10.75 18.75
C THR A 510 -3.69 -10.09 17.41
N THR A 511 -3.26 -10.87 16.43
CA THR A 511 -3.01 -10.42 15.05
C THR A 511 -4.29 -10.16 14.25
N TYR A 512 -5.45 -10.66 14.71
CA TYR A 512 -6.73 -10.55 14.01
C TYR A 512 -7.74 -9.71 14.79
N HIS A 513 -8.52 -8.93 14.06
CA HIS A 513 -9.66 -8.18 14.58
C HIS A 513 -10.97 -8.87 14.19
N VAL A 514 -12.06 -8.52 14.88
CA VAL A 514 -13.37 -9.17 14.70
C VAL A 514 -13.94 -8.87 13.31
N GLU A 515 -13.69 -7.67 12.79
CA GLU A 515 -14.07 -7.25 11.45
C GLU A 515 -13.41 -8.11 10.36
N GLU A 516 -12.27 -8.72 10.68
CA GLU A 516 -11.52 -9.57 9.76
C GLU A 516 -12.05 -11.01 9.76
N LEU A 517 -13.02 -11.36 10.59
CA LEU A 517 -13.62 -12.71 10.59
C LEU A 517 -14.44 -13.00 9.34
N THR A 518 -14.96 -11.95 8.67
CA THR A 518 -15.73 -12.11 7.42
C THR A 518 -14.94 -12.77 6.29
N TYR A 519 -13.61 -12.78 6.37
CA TYR A 519 -12.76 -13.44 5.36
C TYR A 519 -12.62 -14.94 5.59
N PHE A 520 -12.92 -15.43 6.80
CA PHE A 520 -12.65 -16.81 7.21
C PHE A 520 -13.91 -17.62 7.58
N LEU A 521 -15.03 -16.95 7.89
CA LEU A 521 -16.25 -17.56 8.44
C LEU A 521 -17.46 -17.45 7.53
#